data_AF-A0A1I6S206-F1
#
_entry.id   AF-A0A1I6S206-F1
#
_cell.length_a   1.000
_cell.length_b   1.000
_cell.length_c   1.000
_cell.angle_alpha   90.00
_cell.angle_beta   90.00
_cell.angle_gamma   90.00
#
_symmetry.space_group_name_H-M   'P 1'
#
loop_
_entity.id
_entity.type
_entity.pdbx_description
1 polymer ?
#
loop_
_entity_poly.entity_id
_entity_poly.type
_entity_poly.pdbx_seq_one_letter_code
_entity_poly.pdbx_strand_id
1 'polypeptide(L)' 'MIINRKELVRAKIEKLKLGYSAYAESKAVAQLIEKELDRLNLPVFIDRTAIGYWFIPKEQGDSYQQCPPDHMESPR' A
#
# COMPACT_ATOMS: atom_id res chain seq x y z
N MET A 1 -9.50 6.48 21.24
CA MET A 1 -9.71 6.53 19.79
C MET A 1 -9.66 5.12 19.23
N ILE A 2 -10.79 4.58 18.76
CA ILE A 2 -10.84 3.29 18.05
C ILE A 2 -10.51 3.59 16.60
N ILE A 3 -9.29 3.23 16.18
CA ILE A 3 -8.91 3.32 14.77
C ILE A 3 -9.68 2.22 14.05
N ASN A 4 -10.75 2.62 13.36
CA ASN A 4 -11.58 1.71 12.61
C ASN A 4 -10.75 1.13 11.46
N ARG A 5 -10.56 -0.19 11.44
CA ARG A 5 -9.79 -0.89 10.39
C ARG A 5 -10.26 -0.54 8.97
N LYS A 6 -11.56 -0.23 8.80
CA LYS A 6 -12.14 0.27 7.55
C LYS A 6 -11.60 1.63 7.11
N GLU A 7 -11.38 2.57 8.03
CA GLU A 7 -10.82 3.88 7.69
C GLU A 7 -9.37 3.76 7.23
N LEU A 8 -8.59 2.90 7.91
CA LEU A 8 -7.22 2.59 7.50
C LEU A 8 -7.15 1.96 6.10
N VAL A 9 -8.09 1.06 5.78
CA VAL A 9 -8.23 0.48 4.44
C VAL A 9 -8.55 1.55 3.40
N ARG A 10 -9.53 2.44 3.69
CA ARG A 10 -9.90 3.53 2.77
C ARG A 10 -8.73 4.46 2.49
N ALA A 11 -8.03 4.92 3.52
CA ALA A 11 -6.86 5.79 3.37
C ALA A 11 -5.75 5.13 2.53
N LYS A 12 -5.53 3.82 2.68
CA LYS A 12 -4.58 3.05 1.85
C LYS A 12 -5.03 2.97 0.39
N ILE A 13 -6.33 2.77 0.14
CA ILE A 13 -6.89 2.73 -1.22
C ILE A 13 -6.81 4.09 -1.88
N GLU A 14 -7.05 5.18 -1.16
CA GLU A 14 -6.86 6.54 -1.67
C GLU A 14 -5.41 6.76 -2.10
N LYS A 15 -4.44 6.29 -1.31
CA LYS A 15 -3.02 6.29 -1.69
C LYS A 15 -2.76 5.43 -2.94
N LEU A 16 -3.34 4.24 -3.03
CA LEU A 16 -3.25 3.37 -4.20
C LEU A 16 -3.80 4.05 -5.47
N LYS A 17 -4.91 4.77 -5.36
CA LYS A 17 -5.48 5.55 -6.46
C LYS A 17 -4.59 6.71 -6.91
N LEU A 18 -3.82 7.27 -5.97
CA LEU A 18 -2.85 8.33 -6.24
C LEU A 18 -1.54 7.78 -6.84
N GLY A 19 -1.40 6.47 -7.02
CA GLY A 19 -0.20 5.83 -7.56
C GLY A 19 0.80 5.35 -6.50
N TYR A 20 0.47 5.43 -5.21
CA TYR A 20 1.35 4.93 -4.14
C TYR A 20 1.15 3.43 -3.88
N SER A 21 2.21 2.77 -3.38
CA SER A 21 2.11 1.40 -2.88
C SER A 21 1.49 1.36 -1.48
N ALA A 22 0.72 0.30 -1.20
CA ALA A 22 0.18 0.05 0.12
C ALA A 22 0.60 -1.32 0.64
N TYR A 23 1.03 -1.36 1.90
CA TYR A 23 1.38 -2.59 2.60
C TYR A 23 0.29 -2.97 3.61
N ALA A 24 -0.01 -4.26 3.74
CA ALA A 24 -0.95 -4.79 4.73
C ALA A 24 -0.34 -5.99 5.46
N GLU A 25 -0.12 -5.82 6.76
CA GLU A 25 0.44 -6.87 7.65
C GLU A 25 -0.53 -8.04 7.87
N SER A 26 -1.84 -7.76 7.85
CA SER A 26 -2.86 -8.76 8.17
C SER A 26 -3.66 -9.17 6.94
N LYS A 27 -3.86 -10.49 6.77
CA LYS A 27 -4.74 -11.06 5.73
C LYS A 27 -6.16 -10.49 5.75
N ALA A 28 -6.69 -10.18 6.93
CA ALA A 28 -8.00 -9.55 7.07
C ALA A 28 -8.04 -8.15 6.43
N VAL A 29 -6.99 -7.36 6.59
CA VAL A 29 -6.86 -6.03 5.98
C VAL A 29 -6.64 -6.15 4.48
N ALA A 30 -5.79 -7.11 4.05
CA ALA A 30 -5.54 -7.37 2.65
C ALA A 30 -6.81 -7.75 1.87
N GLN A 31 -7.64 -8.65 2.41
CA GLN A 31 -8.92 -9.01 1.79
C GLN A 31 -9.90 -7.85 1.71
N LEU A 32 -9.92 -6.96 2.72
CA LEU A 32 -10.75 -5.75 2.68
C LEU A 32 -10.28 -4.79 1.59
N ILE A 33 -8.97 -4.61 1.44
CA ILE A 33 -8.37 -3.78 0.38
C ILE A 33 -8.71 -4.37 -1.00
N GLU A 34 -8.47 -5.67 -1.19
CA GLU A 34 -8.75 -6.38 -2.45
C GLU A 34 -10.22 -6.22 -2.87
N LYS A 35 -11.15 -6.41 -1.93
CA LYS A 35 -12.60 -6.27 -2.20
C LYS A 35 -13.01 -4.85 -2.60
N GLU A 36 -12.44 -3.83 -1.97
CA GLU A 36 -12.73 -2.46 -2.35
C GLU A 36 -12.07 -2.08 -3.68
N LEU A 37 -10.85 -2.58 -3.96
CA LEU A 37 -10.16 -2.36 -5.24
C LEU A 37 -10.90 -3.01 -6.41
N ASP A 38 -11.42 -4.22 -6.22
CA ASP A 38 -12.30 -4.91 -7.18
C ASP A 38 -13.57 -4.07 -7.45
N ARG A 39 -14.19 -3.55 -6.39
CA ARG A 39 -15.35 -2.63 -6.52
C ARG A 39 -15.02 -1.35 -7.30
N LEU A 40 -13.79 -0.88 -7.21
CA LEU A 40 -13.28 0.30 -7.91
C LEU A 40 -12.77 -0.02 -9.32
N ASN A 41 -12.70 -1.30 -9.71
CA ASN A 41 -12.05 -1.76 -10.95
C ASN A 41 -10.64 -1.19 -11.13
N LEU A 42 -9.90 -0.99 -10.02
CA LEU A 42 -8.56 -0.43 -10.08
C LEU A 42 -7.54 -1.55 -10.37
N PRO A 43 -6.78 -1.47 -11.48
CA PRO A 43 -5.77 -2.48 -11.80
C PRO A 43 -4.58 -2.36 -10.84
N VAL A 44 -4.53 -3.25 -9.85
CA VAL A 44 -3.41 -3.36 -8.91
C VAL A 44 -2.73 -4.72 -9.02
N PHE A 45 -1.45 -4.77 -8.70
CA PHE A 45 -0.70 -5.98 -8.46
C PHE A 45 -0.68 -6.28 -6.96
N ILE A 46 -0.97 -7.52 -6.59
CA ILE A 46 -1.03 -7.96 -5.19
C ILE A 46 0.07 -8.98 -4.97
N ASP A 47 1.12 -8.59 -4.25
CA ASP A 47 2.22 -9.48 -3.88
C ASP A 47 2.00 -10.04 -2.48
N ARG A 48 1.95 -11.36 -2.37
CA ARG A 48 1.64 -12.08 -1.13
C ARG A 48 2.93 -12.69 -0.60
N THR A 49 3.50 -12.09 0.45
CA THR A 49 4.74 -12.54 1.08
C THR A 49 4.46 -13.19 2.44
N ALA A 50 5.47 -13.89 3.00
CA ALA A 50 5.35 -14.51 4.32
C ALA A 50 5.15 -13.50 5.46
N ILE A 51 5.59 -12.25 5.27
CA ILE A 51 5.50 -11.18 6.26
C ILE A 51 4.25 -10.31 6.11
N GLY A 52 3.60 -10.33 4.93
CA GLY A 52 2.41 -9.54 4.65
C GLY A 52 2.07 -9.42 3.16
N TYR A 53 1.19 -8.48 2.84
CA TYR A 53 0.61 -8.29 1.51
C TYR A 53 0.95 -6.90 0.98
N TRP A 54 1.51 -6.84 -0.22
CA TRP A 54 1.82 -5.61 -0.93
C TRP A 54 0.82 -5.37 -2.05
N PHE A 55 0.40 -4.12 -2.20
CA PHE A 55 -0.49 -3.66 -3.25
C PHE A 55 0.25 -2.58 -4.04
N ILE A 56 0.48 -2.84 -5.33
CA ILE A 56 1.22 -1.95 -6.24
C ILE A 56 0.27 -1.55 -7.38
N PRO A 57 -0.08 -0.26 -7.55
CA PRO A 57 -0.95 0.16 -8.63
C PRO A 57 -0.26 0.00 -10.00
N LYS A 58 -1.00 -0.47 -11.01
CA LYS A 58 -0.44 -0.66 -12.37
C LYS A 58 -0.34 0.65 -13.17
N GLU A 59 -1.15 1.64 -12.83
CA GLU A 59 -1.08 2.96 -13.45
C GLU A 59 -0.04 3.81 -12.70
N GLN A 60 1.17 3.84 -13.26
CA GLN A 60 2.27 4.69 -12.83
C GLN A 60 2.01 6.14 -13.26
N GLY A 61 1.69 6.99 -12.29
CA GLY A 61 2.21 8.35 -12.29
C GLY A 61 3.46 8.36 -11.42
N ASP A 62 4.61 8.13 -12.06
CA ASP A 62 5.98 8.44 -11.59
C ASP A 62 6.06 9.04 -10.16
N SER A 63 6.19 8.20 -9.14
CA SER A 63 6.60 8.65 -7.81
C SER A 63 7.17 7.50 -7.00
N TYR A 64 8.36 7.04 -7.42
CA TYR A 64 9.39 6.59 -6.49
C TYR A 64 9.73 7.76 -5.54
N GLN A 65 8.88 8.03 -4.55
CA GLN A 65 9.05 9.14 -3.60
C GLN A 65 8.53 8.66 -2.24
N GLN A 66 9.32 8.36 -1.21
CA GLN A 66 10.76 8.33 -1.00
C GLN A 66 10.97 7.21 0.03
N CYS A 67 11.80 6.20 -0.24
CA CYS A 67 12.68 5.80 0.85
C CYS A 67 13.64 6.98 0.99
N PRO A 68 13.79 7.61 2.17
CA PRO A 68 14.89 8.55 2.32
C PRO A 68 16.15 7.81 1.87
N PRO A 69 17.03 8.43 1.06
CA PRO A 69 18.32 7.82 0.80
C PRO A 69 18.92 7.56 2.17
N ASP A 70 19.13 6.29 2.49
CA ASP A 70 19.90 5.86 3.63
C ASP A 70 21.33 6.34 3.39
N HIS A 71 21.58 7.62 3.62
CA HIS A 71 22.91 8.16 3.82
C HIS A 71 23.34 7.73 5.22
N MET A 72 23.57 6.43 5.39
CA MET A 72 24.24 5.88 6.54
C MET A 72 25.62 5.40 6.10
N GLU A 73 26.57 6.33 6.06
CA GLU A 73 28.02 6.11 6.03
C GLU A 73 28.68 7.52 6.04
N SER A 74 29.57 7.96 6.93
CA SER A 74 30.14 7.48 8.19
C SER A 74 30.96 8.69 8.72
N PRO A 75 30.91 9.09 10.01
CA PRO A 75 31.83 10.12 10.49
C PRO A 75 33.26 9.55 10.48
N ARG A 76 34.19 10.28 9.85
CA ARG A 76 35.64 10.08 9.98
C ARG A 76 36.16 10.74 11.26
#